data_AF-A0A654DA55-F1
#
_entry.id   AF-A0A654DA55-F1
#
_cell.length_a   1.000
_cell.length_b   1.000
_cell.length_c   1.000
_cell.angle_alpha   90.00
_cell.angle_beta   90.00
_cell.angle_gamma   90.00
#
_symmetry.space_group_name_H-M   'P 1'
#
loop_
_entity.id
_entity.type
_entity.pdbx_description
1 polymer ?
#
loop_
_entity_poly.entity_id
_entity_poly.type
_entity_poly.pdbx_seq_one_letter_code
_entity_poly.pdbx_strand_id
1 'polypeptide(L)'
;MTHFARLSLAALLAAALPVQAAQLLPGLWEFSSEKLVVDGMQMPGMSEMLAQMNQLPPEQRKMMESMLAEQGVELGSGGVRICLSEAQVKSRKLPFQDEPGCKQEVLEQTESLWRFRFECPDAKGQGETKVISEREVASTIETTYTTGEQQGTSQMQSRGQWIGEDCGALKPQR
;
A
#
# COMPACT_ATOMS: atom_id res chain seq x y z
N MET A 1 52.17 -24.17 -46.61
CA MET A 1 52.64 -23.03 -45.80
C MET A 1 52.03 -21.80 -46.44
N THR A 2 51.08 -21.03 -45.89
CA THR A 2 50.56 -20.77 -44.54
C THR A 2 49.24 -20.03 -44.78
N HIS A 3 48.09 -20.54 -44.33
CA HIS A 3 46.84 -19.78 -44.38
C HIS A 3 46.66 -19.04 -43.05
N PHE A 4 46.72 -17.71 -43.13
CA PHE A 4 46.51 -16.79 -42.03
C PHE A 4 45.03 -16.71 -41.63
N ALA A 5 44.84 -16.62 -40.31
CA ALA A 5 43.59 -16.60 -39.57
C ALA A 5 42.68 -15.41 -39.90
N ARG A 6 41.36 -15.62 -39.76
CA ARG A 6 40.42 -14.61 -39.28
C ARG A 6 39.36 -15.28 -38.40
N LEU A 7 39.63 -15.33 -37.09
CA LEU A 7 38.60 -15.57 -36.08
C LEU A 7 37.84 -14.26 -35.88
N SER A 8 36.62 -14.20 -36.41
CA SER A 8 35.67 -13.11 -36.13
C SER A 8 35.11 -13.31 -34.72
N LEU A 9 35.57 -12.50 -33.77
CA LEU A 9 35.04 -12.45 -32.41
C LEU A 9 33.72 -11.67 -32.43
N ALA A 10 32.59 -12.37 -32.44
CA ALA A 10 31.27 -11.76 -32.29
C ALA A 10 31.08 -11.36 -30.81
N ALA A 11 31.22 -10.06 -30.53
CA ALA A 11 30.91 -9.50 -29.22
C ALA A 11 29.39 -9.50 -29.02
N LEU A 12 28.88 -10.45 -28.23
CA LEU A 12 27.55 -10.39 -27.63
C LEU A 12 27.52 -9.21 -26.65
N LEU A 13 27.07 -8.03 -27.09
CA LEU A 13 26.64 -6.99 -26.18
C LEU A 13 25.37 -7.49 -25.48
N ALA A 14 25.53 -8.01 -24.27
CA ALA A 14 24.44 -8.09 -23.32
C ALA A 14 24.04 -6.64 -22.99
N ALA A 15 23.00 -6.14 -23.65
CA ALA A 15 22.34 -4.92 -23.23
C ALA A 15 21.75 -5.19 -21.85
N ALA A 16 22.45 -4.76 -20.80
CA ALA A 16 21.84 -4.56 -19.50
C ALA A 16 20.81 -3.45 -19.70
N LEU A 17 19.54 -3.84 -19.91
CA LEU A 17 18.45 -2.89 -19.86
C LEU A 17 18.55 -2.20 -18.49
N PRO A 18 18.57 -0.86 -18.43
CA PRO A 18 18.40 -0.19 -17.16
C PRO A 18 17.05 -0.67 -16.62
N VAL A 19 17.07 -1.29 -15.44
CA VAL A 19 15.86 -1.45 -14.65
C VAL A 19 15.40 -0.02 -14.38
N GLN A 20 14.46 0.47 -15.20
CA GLN A 20 13.76 1.69 -14.89
C GLN A 20 12.97 1.39 -13.64
N ALA A 21 13.39 2.06 -12.56
CA ALA A 21 12.71 2.13 -11.30
C ALA A 21 11.20 2.23 -11.50
N ALA A 22 10.49 1.22 -11.01
CA ALA A 22 9.04 1.15 -11.07
C ALA A 22 8.44 2.28 -10.20
N GLN A 23 8.21 3.45 -10.78
CA GLN A 23 7.35 4.45 -10.16
C GLN A 23 5.94 3.85 -10.12
N LEU A 24 5.30 3.87 -8.95
CA LEU A 24 3.94 3.34 -8.84
C LEU A 24 3.04 4.04 -9.88
N LEU A 25 1.96 3.38 -10.29
CA LEU A 25 1.00 4.02 -11.20
C LEU A 25 0.03 4.93 -10.41
N PRO A 26 -0.29 6.13 -10.93
CA PRO A 26 -1.45 6.87 -10.44
C PRO A 26 -2.76 6.13 -10.79
N GLY A 27 -3.83 6.44 -10.08
CA GLY A 27 -5.15 5.85 -10.30
C GLY A 27 -5.67 5.07 -9.10
N LEU A 28 -6.57 4.13 -9.37
CA LEU A 28 -7.28 3.33 -8.39
C LEU A 28 -6.41 2.17 -7.89
N TRP A 29 -6.23 2.10 -6.58
CA TRP A 29 -5.56 1.01 -5.88
C TRP A 29 -6.52 0.34 -4.91
N GLU A 30 -6.41 -0.98 -4.75
CA GLU A 30 -7.13 -1.76 -3.75
C GLU A 30 -6.13 -2.35 -2.75
N PHE A 31 -6.34 -2.07 -1.46
CA PHE A 31 -5.51 -2.55 -0.35
C PHE A 31 -6.28 -3.58 0.47
N SER A 32 -5.71 -4.77 0.61
CA SER A 32 -6.21 -5.82 1.48
C SER A 32 -5.29 -6.00 2.69
N SER A 33 -5.85 -6.40 3.83
CA SER A 33 -5.08 -6.81 5.00
C SER A 33 -5.03 -8.33 5.04
N GLU A 34 -3.84 -8.89 4.80
CA GLU A 34 -3.57 -10.32 4.83
C GLU A 34 -3.49 -10.84 6.28
N LYS A 35 -2.97 -10.00 7.18
CA LYS A 35 -2.84 -10.34 8.59
C LYS A 35 -3.05 -9.09 9.43
N LEU A 36 -3.93 -9.17 10.42
CA LEU A 36 -4.09 -8.17 11.46
C LEU A 36 -4.07 -8.88 12.80
N VAL A 37 -3.11 -8.53 13.66
CA VAL A 37 -3.03 -8.99 15.04
C VAL A 37 -3.20 -7.79 15.93
N VAL A 38 -4.09 -7.88 16.92
CA VAL A 38 -4.36 -6.84 17.91
C VAL A 38 -4.29 -7.47 19.29
N ASP A 39 -3.40 -6.96 20.14
CA ASP A 39 -3.15 -7.49 21.50
C ASP A 39 -2.91 -9.00 21.54
N GLY A 40 -2.18 -9.51 20.55
CA GLY A 40 -1.88 -10.93 20.38
C GLY A 40 -3.01 -11.78 19.78
N MET A 41 -4.19 -11.21 19.57
CA MET A 41 -5.32 -11.88 18.93
C MET A 41 -5.33 -11.61 17.42
N GLN A 42 -5.39 -12.68 16.63
CA GLN A 42 -5.59 -12.56 15.19
C GLN A 42 -7.02 -12.09 14.92
N MET A 43 -7.13 -10.94 14.26
CA MET A 43 -8.40 -10.40 13.80
C MET A 43 -8.77 -11.00 12.43
N PRO A 44 -10.08 -11.05 12.09
CA PRO A 44 -10.52 -11.42 10.75
C PRO A 44 -9.84 -10.55 9.68
N GLY A 45 -9.41 -11.16 8.59
CA GLY A 45 -8.86 -10.44 7.45
C GLY A 45 -9.93 -9.58 6.75
N MET A 46 -9.49 -8.62 5.93
CA MET A 46 -10.44 -7.78 5.16
C MET A 46 -11.36 -8.59 4.26
N SER A 47 -10.87 -9.70 3.68
CA SER A 47 -11.67 -10.60 2.87
C SER A 47 -12.80 -11.28 3.66
N GLU A 48 -12.55 -11.69 4.90
CA GLU A 48 -13.55 -12.28 5.78
C GLU A 48 -14.59 -11.25 6.23
N MET A 49 -14.15 -10.03 6.52
CA MET A 49 -15.06 -8.91 6.81
C MET A 49 -15.96 -8.60 5.61
N LEU A 50 -15.39 -8.53 4.40
CA LEU A 50 -16.15 -8.32 3.17
C LEU A 50 -17.14 -9.48 2.91
N ALA A 51 -16.74 -10.73 3.19
CA ALA A 51 -17.63 -11.88 3.07
C ALA A 51 -18.85 -11.76 4.00
N GLN A 52 -18.64 -11.32 5.25
CA GLN A 52 -19.73 -11.06 6.20
C GLN A 52 -20.61 -9.89 5.74
N MET A 53 -20.02 -8.82 5.22
CA MET A 53 -20.77 -7.69 4.67
C MET A 53 -21.63 -8.11 3.46
N ASN A 54 -21.13 -9.02 2.64
CA ASN A 54 -21.85 -9.60 1.51
C ASN A 54 -23.00 -10.53 1.94
N GLN A 55 -23.10 -10.88 3.21
CA GLN A 55 -24.25 -11.60 3.78
C GLN A 55 -25.33 -10.66 4.33
N LEU A 56 -25.03 -9.37 4.52
CA LEU A 56 -26.02 -8.40 4.99
C LEU A 56 -27.15 -8.19 3.98
N PRO A 57 -28.39 -7.88 4.44
CA PRO A 57 -29.46 -7.42 3.56
C PRO A 57 -29.02 -6.22 2.70
N PRO A 58 -29.48 -6.11 1.43
CA PRO A 58 -29.02 -5.07 0.51
C PRO A 58 -29.13 -3.64 1.05
N GLU A 59 -30.21 -3.32 1.77
CA GLU A 59 -30.39 -1.99 2.37
C GLU A 59 -29.37 -1.69 3.46
N GLN A 60 -29.08 -2.67 4.32
CA GLN A 60 -28.09 -2.51 5.40
C GLN A 60 -26.68 -2.38 4.83
N ARG A 61 -26.36 -3.18 3.80
CA ARG A 61 -25.07 -3.07 3.11
C ARG A 61 -24.89 -1.70 2.49
N LYS A 62 -25.89 -1.23 1.74
CA LYS A 62 -25.85 0.09 1.08
C LYS A 62 -25.72 1.23 2.08
N MET A 63 -26.42 1.14 3.22
CA MET A 63 -26.28 2.10 4.31
C MET A 63 -24.83 2.14 4.82
N MET A 64 -24.24 0.98 5.10
CA MET A 64 -22.86 0.90 5.59
C MET A 64 -21.84 1.40 4.54
N GLU A 65 -21.98 0.99 3.28
CA GLU A 65 -21.16 1.48 2.17
C GLU A 65 -21.25 3.00 2.02
N SER A 66 -22.46 3.58 2.17
CA SER A 66 -22.63 5.03 2.11
C SER A 66 -21.94 5.75 3.27
N MET A 67 -21.99 5.21 4.48
CA MET A 67 -21.29 5.77 5.63
C MET A 67 -19.77 5.71 5.47
N LEU A 68 -19.23 4.64 4.88
CA LEU A 68 -17.82 4.52 4.58
C LEU A 68 -17.39 5.50 3.48
N ALA A 69 -18.21 5.64 2.44
CA ALA A 69 -17.95 6.58 1.35
C ALA A 69 -17.93 8.04 1.85
N GLU A 70 -18.78 8.40 2.82
CA GLU A 70 -18.74 9.70 3.51
C GLU A 70 -17.40 9.95 4.23
N GLN A 71 -16.74 8.88 4.68
CA GLN A 71 -15.39 8.91 5.27
C GLN A 71 -14.28 8.79 4.22
N GLY A 72 -14.62 8.81 2.93
CA GLY A 72 -13.66 8.71 1.82
C GLY A 72 -13.14 7.28 1.57
N VAL A 73 -13.83 6.27 2.11
CA VAL A 73 -13.48 4.85 1.98
C VAL A 73 -14.45 4.19 1.01
N GLU A 74 -13.94 3.64 -0.09
CA GLU A 74 -14.72 2.75 -0.97
C GLU A 74 -14.28 1.31 -0.72
N LEU A 75 -15.26 0.39 -0.68
CA LEU A 75 -14.99 -1.04 -0.58
C LEU A 75 -14.96 -1.66 -1.97
N GLY A 76 -13.86 -2.35 -2.26
CA GLY A 76 -13.69 -3.17 -3.43
C GLY A 76 -14.00 -4.64 -3.15
N SER A 77 -13.63 -5.50 -4.11
CA SER A 77 -13.91 -6.94 -4.01
C SER A 77 -13.05 -7.66 -2.97
N GLY A 78 -11.82 -7.20 -2.76
CA GLY A 78 -10.84 -7.80 -1.87
C GLY A 78 -10.30 -6.87 -0.79
N GLY A 79 -10.68 -5.59 -0.77
CA GLY A 79 -10.15 -4.64 0.19
C GLY A 79 -10.72 -3.23 0.06
N VAL A 80 -10.01 -2.27 0.65
CA VAL A 80 -10.34 -0.84 0.58
C VAL A 80 -9.71 -0.23 -0.66
N ARG A 81 -10.47 0.58 -1.38
CA ARG A 81 -10.02 1.31 -2.55
C ARG A 81 -9.61 2.73 -2.22
N ILE A 82 -8.50 3.15 -2.79
CA ILE A 82 -7.92 4.49 -2.65
C ILE A 82 -7.50 4.98 -4.04
N CYS A 83 -7.84 6.23 -4.36
CA CYS A 83 -7.37 6.89 -5.56
C CYS A 83 -6.09 7.66 -5.26
N LEU A 84 -4.97 7.25 -5.87
CA LEU A 84 -3.67 7.91 -5.74
C LEU A 84 -3.44 8.87 -6.91
N SER A 85 -3.12 10.13 -6.60
CA SER A 85 -2.79 11.12 -7.62
C SER A 85 -1.34 10.97 -8.12
N GLU A 86 -1.06 11.51 -9.30
CA GLU A 86 0.30 11.54 -9.85
C GLU A 86 1.29 12.26 -8.92
N ALA A 87 0.85 13.34 -8.28
CA ALA A 87 1.65 14.09 -7.31
C ALA A 87 2.00 13.22 -6.10
N GLN A 88 1.04 12.46 -5.56
CA GLN A 88 1.27 11.58 -4.41
C GLN A 88 2.27 10.48 -4.73
N VAL A 89 2.05 9.79 -5.85
CA VAL A 89 2.93 8.71 -6.27
C VAL A 89 4.36 9.19 -6.51
N LYS A 90 4.52 10.37 -7.12
CA LYS A 90 5.84 11.01 -7.30
C LYS A 90 6.45 11.49 -6.00
N SER A 91 5.64 12.03 -5.09
CA SER A 91 6.11 12.57 -3.82
C SER A 91 6.67 11.49 -2.90
N ARG A 92 6.22 10.23 -3.08
CA ARG A 92 6.52 9.10 -2.19
C ARG A 92 6.31 9.50 -0.72
N LYS A 93 5.20 10.19 -0.45
CA LYS A 93 4.76 10.63 0.88
C LYS A 93 3.64 9.74 1.40
N LEU A 94 3.63 9.47 2.70
CA LEU A 94 2.64 8.56 3.29
C LEU A 94 1.28 9.26 3.25
N PRO A 95 0.18 8.54 2.98
CA PRO A 95 -1.15 9.14 2.85
C PRO A 95 -1.69 9.76 4.15
N PHE A 96 -1.02 9.55 5.29
CA PHE A 96 -1.40 10.05 6.61
C PHE A 96 -0.55 11.23 7.10
N GLN A 97 0.20 11.90 6.21
CA GLN A 97 1.12 12.98 6.60
C GLN A 97 0.43 14.23 7.15
N ASP A 98 -0.86 14.41 6.85
CA ASP A 98 -1.58 15.65 7.14
C ASP A 98 -2.43 15.59 8.43
N GLU A 99 -2.32 14.52 9.23
CA GLU A 99 -3.02 14.41 10.50
C GLU A 99 -2.44 15.37 11.56
N PRO A 100 -3.24 16.27 12.15
CA PRO A 100 -2.77 17.23 13.15
C PRO A 100 -2.13 16.54 14.37
N GLY A 101 -0.89 16.92 14.69
CA GLY A 101 -0.18 16.37 15.85
C GLY A 101 0.54 15.04 15.59
N CYS A 102 0.38 14.45 14.41
CA CYS A 102 1.20 13.31 13.97
C CYS A 102 2.53 13.80 13.41
N LYS A 103 3.62 13.19 13.87
CA LYS A 103 4.96 13.31 13.29
C LYS A 103 5.29 12.03 12.55
N GLN A 104 5.94 12.17 11.41
CA GLN A 104 6.46 11.05 10.65
C GLN A 104 7.93 11.28 10.32
N GLU A 105 8.68 10.19 10.34
CA GLU A 105 10.08 10.20 9.93
C GLU A 105 10.34 9.08 8.94
N VAL A 106 10.94 9.43 7.82
CA VAL A 106 11.40 8.48 6.82
C VAL A 106 12.79 8.00 7.24
N LEU A 107 12.90 6.70 7.53
CA LEU A 107 14.14 6.06 7.97
C LEU A 107 15.00 5.63 6.76
N GLU A 108 14.33 5.12 5.73
CA GLU A 108 14.97 4.67 4.50
C GLU A 108 13.96 4.83 3.37
N GLN A 109 14.40 5.36 2.23
CA GLN A 109 13.55 5.49 1.05
C GLN A 109 14.38 5.24 -0.20
N THR A 110 14.20 4.06 -0.76
CA THR A 110 14.76 3.64 -2.04
C THR A 110 13.62 3.45 -3.03
N GLU A 111 13.93 2.86 -4.19
CA GLU A 111 12.93 2.54 -5.21
C GLU A 111 12.06 1.33 -4.84
N SER A 112 12.65 0.35 -4.12
CA SER A 112 11.99 -0.92 -3.79
C SER A 112 11.57 -1.01 -2.32
N LEU A 113 12.01 -0.09 -1.48
CA LEU A 113 11.80 -0.14 -0.05
C LEU A 113 11.62 1.23 0.55
N TRP A 114 10.64 1.33 1.44
CA TRP A 114 10.38 2.51 2.22
C TRP A 114 10.13 2.14 3.67
N ARG A 115 10.99 2.61 4.57
CA ARG A 115 10.86 2.44 6.01
C ARG A 115 10.55 3.76 6.68
N PHE A 116 9.64 3.72 7.64
CA PHE A 116 9.19 4.90 8.34
C PHE A 116 8.87 4.59 9.79
N ARG A 117 8.85 5.65 10.60
CA ARG A 117 8.23 5.66 11.91
C ARG A 117 7.26 6.83 12.01
N PHE A 118 6.27 6.67 12.86
CA PHE A 118 5.30 7.72 13.13
C PHE A 118 5.00 7.80 14.62
N GLU A 119 4.62 9.00 15.06
CA GLU A 119 4.21 9.29 16.43
C GLU A 119 3.07 10.32 16.38
N CYS A 120 1.89 9.86 16.74
CA CYS A 120 0.66 10.60 16.92
C CYS A 120 0.32 10.65 18.42
N PRO A 121 -0.60 11.54 18.87
CA PRO A 121 -0.96 11.65 20.28
C PRO A 121 -1.33 10.32 20.95
N ASP A 122 -2.09 9.49 20.23
CA ASP A 122 -2.66 8.24 20.75
C ASP A 122 -2.04 6.98 20.11
N ALA A 123 -1.03 7.13 19.23
CA ALA A 123 -0.44 5.99 18.54
C ALA A 123 0.99 6.27 18.08
N LYS A 124 1.88 5.28 18.21
CA LYS A 124 3.22 5.33 17.63
C LYS A 124 3.57 4.00 17.00
N GLY A 125 4.40 4.03 15.97
CA GLY A 125 4.72 2.80 15.27
C GLY A 125 5.83 2.96 14.26
N GLN A 126 6.12 1.85 13.60
CA GLN A 126 7.06 1.76 12.50
C GLN A 126 6.49 0.84 11.44
N GLY A 127 6.91 1.06 10.21
CA GLY A 127 6.51 0.21 9.10
C GLY A 127 7.54 0.16 7.99
N GLU A 128 7.41 -0.86 7.17
CA GLU A 128 8.06 -0.93 5.88
C GLU A 128 7.04 -1.18 4.78
N THR A 129 7.25 -0.55 3.63
CA THR A 129 6.54 -0.81 2.38
C THR A 129 7.55 -1.23 1.33
N LYS A 130 7.33 -2.40 0.73
CA LYS A 130 8.11 -2.95 -0.38
C LYS A 130 7.35 -2.72 -1.68
N VAL A 131 8.02 -2.12 -2.65
CA VAL A 131 7.49 -2.01 -4.02
C VAL A 131 7.86 -3.29 -4.75
N ILE A 132 6.84 -4.11 -5.04
CA ILE A 132 7.00 -5.38 -5.76
C ILE A 132 7.01 -5.09 -7.27
N SER A 133 6.15 -4.18 -7.72
CA SER A 133 6.10 -3.64 -9.08
C SER A 133 5.42 -2.27 -9.10
N GLU A 134 5.33 -1.62 -10.26
CA GLU A 134 4.55 -0.37 -10.44
C GLU A 134 3.07 -0.51 -10.04
N ARG A 135 2.59 -1.76 -9.94
CA ARG A 135 1.19 -2.13 -9.71
C ARG A 135 0.98 -2.90 -8.41
N GLU A 136 2.03 -3.15 -7.64
CA GLU A 136 1.92 -3.98 -6.45
C GLU A 136 2.88 -3.53 -5.35
N VAL A 137 2.33 -3.39 -4.15
CA VAL A 137 3.09 -3.09 -2.93
C VAL A 137 2.70 -4.05 -1.81
N ALA A 138 3.64 -4.31 -0.91
CA ALA A 138 3.37 -5.04 0.33
C ALA A 138 3.90 -4.23 1.51
N SER A 139 3.10 -4.10 2.56
CA SER A 139 3.46 -3.32 3.74
C SER A 139 3.33 -4.14 5.01
N THR A 140 4.22 -3.87 5.97
CA THR A 140 4.11 -4.37 7.34
C THR A 140 4.23 -3.18 8.28
N ILE A 141 3.26 -3.04 9.18
CA ILE A 141 3.19 -1.93 10.14
C ILE A 141 2.97 -2.50 11.53
N GLU A 142 3.77 -2.03 12.48
CA GLU A 142 3.63 -2.33 13.90
C GLU A 142 3.31 -1.03 14.63
N THR A 143 2.26 -1.07 15.44
CA THR A 143 1.74 0.10 16.15
C THR A 143 1.53 -0.24 17.62
N THR A 144 1.89 0.69 18.49
CA THR A 144 1.42 0.76 19.86
C THR A 144 0.40 1.89 19.92
N TYR A 145 -0.78 1.62 20.45
CA TYR A 145 -1.85 2.60 20.58
C TYR A 145 -2.27 2.76 22.03
N THR A 146 -2.85 3.91 22.34
CA THR A 146 -3.45 4.24 23.62
C THR A 146 -4.87 4.74 23.38
N THR A 147 -5.86 4.09 23.99
CA THR A 147 -7.27 4.50 23.94
C THR A 147 -7.78 4.70 25.37
N GLY A 148 -7.93 5.96 25.78
CA GLY A 148 -8.17 6.32 27.18
C GLY A 148 -7.04 5.83 28.09
N GLU A 149 -7.37 5.00 29.09
CA GLU A 149 -6.37 4.43 30.01
C GLU A 149 -5.75 3.11 29.50
N GLN A 150 -6.26 2.56 28.39
CA GLN A 150 -5.82 1.27 27.87
C GLN A 150 -4.72 1.47 26.83
N GLN A 151 -3.65 0.68 26.94
CA GLN A 151 -2.59 0.60 25.93
C GLN A 151 -2.62 -0.78 25.29
N GLY A 152 -2.39 -0.83 23.98
CA GLY A 152 -2.33 -2.07 23.22
C GLY A 152 -1.32 -2.01 22.08
N THR A 153 -1.22 -3.11 21.35
CA THR A 153 -0.33 -3.27 20.19
C THR A 153 -1.07 -3.88 19.03
N SER A 154 -0.69 -3.49 17.82
CA SER A 154 -1.18 -4.13 16.60
C SER A 154 -0.05 -4.36 15.60
N GLN A 155 -0.14 -5.46 14.86
CA GLN A 155 0.68 -5.73 13.69
C GLN A 155 -0.23 -5.96 12.50
N MET A 156 0.01 -5.23 11.42
CA MET A 156 -0.73 -5.34 10.18
C MET A 156 0.20 -5.67 9.02
N GLN A 157 -0.17 -6.66 8.22
CA GLN A 157 0.40 -6.95 6.92
C GLN A 157 -0.65 -6.68 5.86
N SER A 158 -0.32 -5.86 4.88
CA SER A 158 -1.24 -5.46 3.81
C SER A 158 -0.59 -5.61 2.44
N ARG A 159 -1.44 -5.83 1.43
CA ARG A 159 -1.05 -5.87 0.02
C ARG A 159 -1.89 -4.86 -0.74
N GLY A 160 -1.23 -4.01 -1.53
CA GLY A 160 -1.87 -3.04 -2.41
C GLY A 160 -1.69 -3.46 -3.87
N GLN A 161 -2.77 -3.39 -4.65
CA GLN A 161 -2.75 -3.67 -6.09
C GLN A 161 -3.39 -2.54 -6.87
N TRP A 162 -2.78 -2.17 -8.00
CA TRP A 162 -3.34 -1.21 -8.93
C TRP A 162 -4.47 -1.87 -9.75
N ILE A 163 -5.62 -1.21 -9.77
CA ILE A 163 -6.85 -1.70 -10.40
C ILE A 163 -7.07 -1.03 -11.76
N GLY A 164 -6.78 0.26 -11.88
CA GLY A 164 -7.07 1.01 -13.10
C GLY A 164 -6.75 2.50 -12.97
N GLU A 165 -6.80 3.21 -14.08
CA GLU A 165 -6.65 4.68 -14.08
C GLU A 165 -7.91 5.39 -13.56
N ASP A 166 -9.08 4.77 -13.75
CA ASP A 166 -10.38 5.31 -13.36
C ASP A 166 -10.63 5.12 -11.86
N CYS A 167 -10.72 6.23 -11.14
CA CYS A 167 -11.04 6.27 -9.72
C CYS A 167 -12.54 6.27 -9.41
N GLY A 168 -13.40 6.28 -10.44
CA GLY A 168 -14.85 6.31 -10.26
C GLY A 168 -15.30 7.51 -9.44
N ALA A 169 -16.01 7.24 -8.35
CA ALA A 169 -16.53 8.28 -7.45
C ALA A 169 -15.51 8.76 -6.40
N LEU A 170 -14.37 8.07 -6.25
CA LEU A 170 -13.34 8.46 -5.30
C LEU A 170 -12.63 9.71 -5.78
N LYS A 171 -12.56 10.72 -4.90
CA LYS A 171 -11.72 11.88 -5.15
C LYS A 171 -10.26 11.44 -5.01
N PRO A 172 -9.38 11.76 -5.97
CA PRO A 172 -7.95 11.60 -5.79
C PRO A 172 -7.53 12.28 -4.50
N GLN A 173 -6.86 11.52 -3.64
CA GLN A 173 -6.27 12.10 -2.44
C GLN A 173 -5.24 13.14 -2.91
N ARG A 174 -5.22 14.32 -2.27
CA ARG A 174 -4.34 15.41 -2.69
C ARG A 174 -2.87 15.15 -2.34
#